data_AF-A0A2T3FM04-F1
#
_entry.id   AF-A0A2T3FM04-F1
#
_cell.length_a   1.000
_cell.length_b   1.000
_cell.length_c   1.000
_cell.angle_alpha   90.00
_cell.angle_beta   90.00
_cell.angle_gamma   90.00
#
_symmetry.space_group_name_H-M   'P 1'
#
loop_
_entity.id
_entity.type
_entity.pdbx_description
1 polymer ?
#
loop_
_entity_poly.entity_id
_entity_poly.type
_entity_poly.pdbx_seq_one_letter_code
_entity_poly.pdbx_strand_id
1 'polypeptide(L)'
;MSRLVDIDNYLVLENGTIKETSFKQDIQIQNQTLMINEDAKVQIIYKTTEEGTYQFNIEIKDRLHVDLVEMYEASKSCSYTKNIKINESSEVLRYVEKNSHQNIQLDLDENVDVYKYARVSCAYVELTDYTTLSKIKYRLLEEEASVKLRLASLSKEKENKHYEMTLEHLAPHTYGDMDNYGIVKSKASLIIDGVGRIYKGMSGSDTHQTNKIIVFDEGCKAQANPYLYIDEYDVKASHGASVGKIDEDHLYYLMSRGLSKQDAMHLVTYGYFLPVLEFISVESLKERFSDVLKEKVGL
;
A
#
# COMPACT_ATOMS: atom_id res chain seq x y z
N MET A 1 -0.54 -18.32 -2.83
CA MET A 1 -1.75 -17.48 -3.02
C MET A 1 -2.60 -17.99 -4.19
N SER A 2 -3.92 -17.90 -4.07
CA SER A 2 -4.87 -18.34 -5.10
C SER A 2 -5.44 -17.17 -5.90
N ARG A 3 -5.86 -17.47 -7.13
CA ARG A 3 -6.69 -16.58 -7.95
C ARG A 3 -7.96 -16.20 -7.18
N LEU A 4 -8.36 -14.94 -7.30
CA LEU A 4 -9.64 -14.47 -6.78
C LEU A 4 -10.77 -14.88 -7.72
N VAL A 5 -11.81 -15.48 -7.17
CA VAL A 5 -12.98 -15.94 -7.96
C VAL A 5 -13.75 -14.75 -8.54
N ASP A 6 -13.71 -13.62 -7.86
CA ASP A 6 -14.44 -12.40 -8.22
C ASP A 6 -13.77 -11.58 -9.34
N ILE A 7 -12.62 -12.03 -9.86
CA ILE A 7 -11.84 -11.30 -10.88
C ILE A 7 -11.57 -12.20 -12.09
N ASP A 8 -12.15 -11.82 -13.23
CA ASP A 8 -12.02 -12.55 -14.49
C ASP A 8 -10.67 -12.32 -15.18
N ASN A 9 -10.11 -11.12 -15.07
CA ASN A 9 -8.82 -10.79 -15.68
C ASN A 9 -7.69 -11.05 -14.70
N TYR A 10 -6.73 -11.88 -15.08
CA TYR A 10 -5.58 -12.12 -14.23
C TYR A 10 -4.29 -12.35 -15.01
N LEU A 11 -3.19 -12.06 -14.32
CA LEU A 11 -1.82 -12.27 -14.76
C LEU A 11 -1.02 -12.89 -13.61
N VAL A 12 -0.32 -13.99 -13.87
CA VAL A 12 0.64 -14.60 -12.96
C VAL A 12 2.05 -14.39 -13.51
N LEU A 13 2.86 -13.67 -12.75
CA LEU A 13 4.29 -13.47 -13.00
C LEU A 13 5.07 -14.35 -12.02
N GLU A 14 5.95 -15.20 -12.52
CA GLU A 14 6.88 -15.97 -11.70
C GLU A 14 8.32 -15.63 -12.09
N ASN A 15 9.11 -15.17 -11.12
CA ASN A 15 10.49 -14.72 -11.33
C ASN A 15 10.60 -13.73 -12.52
N GLY A 16 9.65 -12.79 -12.61
CA GLY A 16 9.58 -11.78 -13.66
C GLY A 16 9.06 -12.27 -15.02
N THR A 17 8.73 -13.55 -15.16
CA THR A 17 8.23 -14.14 -16.41
C THR A 17 6.73 -14.41 -16.32
N ILE A 18 5.99 -14.13 -17.39
CA ILE A 18 4.56 -14.43 -17.49
C ILE A 18 4.38 -15.96 -17.55
N LYS A 19 3.63 -16.51 -16.60
CA LYS A 19 3.30 -17.94 -16.54
C LYS A 19 1.88 -18.24 -16.98
N GLU A 20 0.95 -17.38 -16.60
CA GLU A 20 -0.47 -17.57 -16.85
C GLU A 20 -1.15 -16.22 -17.03
N THR A 21 -2.08 -16.14 -17.98
CA THR A 21 -2.93 -14.97 -18.18
C THR A 21 -4.31 -15.40 -18.63
N SER A 22 -5.33 -14.61 -18.27
CA SER A 22 -6.63 -14.63 -18.90
C SER A 22 -7.18 -13.22 -18.89
N PHE A 23 -7.59 -12.72 -20.06
CA PHE A 23 -8.18 -11.40 -20.21
C PHE A 23 -9.50 -11.53 -20.98
N LYS A 24 -10.56 -10.95 -20.43
CA LYS A 24 -11.89 -10.85 -21.06
C LYS A 24 -12.10 -9.50 -21.74
N GLN A 25 -11.43 -8.46 -21.25
CA GLN A 25 -11.40 -7.10 -21.79
C GLN A 25 -10.16 -6.87 -22.65
N ASP A 26 -10.10 -5.72 -23.33
CA ASP A 26 -8.92 -5.28 -24.08
C ASP A 26 -7.73 -4.96 -23.14
N ILE A 27 -6.99 -6.01 -22.80
CA ILE A 27 -5.79 -5.97 -21.99
C ILE A 27 -4.68 -6.67 -22.76
N GLN A 28 -3.55 -5.99 -22.90
CA GLN A 28 -2.43 -6.43 -23.73
C GLN A 28 -1.14 -6.41 -22.93
N ILE A 29 -0.21 -7.30 -23.25
CA ILE A 29 1.13 -7.27 -22.66
C ILE A 29 2.16 -7.12 -23.75
N GLN A 30 2.99 -6.09 -23.65
CA GLN A 30 4.11 -5.83 -24.55
C GLN A 30 5.31 -5.34 -23.75
N ASN A 31 6.50 -5.89 -24.00
CA ASN A 31 7.76 -5.44 -23.37
C ASN A 31 7.67 -5.30 -21.83
N GLN A 32 7.18 -6.35 -21.14
CA GLN A 32 6.96 -6.35 -19.68
C GLN A 32 6.03 -5.24 -19.17
N THR A 33 5.16 -4.72 -20.03
CA THR A 33 4.16 -3.70 -19.69
C THR A 33 2.77 -4.26 -19.92
N LEU A 34 1.95 -4.27 -18.87
CA LEU A 34 0.51 -4.56 -18.96
C LEU A 34 -0.23 -3.28 -19.34
N MET A 35 -0.88 -3.28 -20.49
CA MET A 35 -1.70 -2.17 -21.00
C MET A 35 -3.17 -2.52 -20.80
N ILE A 36 -3.89 -1.71 -20.03
CA ILE A 36 -5.33 -1.82 -19.80
C ILE A 36 -6.02 -0.75 -20.65
N ASN A 37 -6.76 -1.17 -21.68
CA ASN A 37 -7.37 -0.28 -22.68
C ASN A 37 -8.89 -0.15 -22.53
N GLU A 38 -9.50 -0.86 -21.57
CA GLU A 38 -10.93 -0.89 -21.29
C GLU A 38 -11.17 -1.01 -19.78
N ASP A 39 -12.32 -0.55 -19.30
CA ASP A 39 -12.76 -0.70 -17.92
C ASP A 39 -12.65 -2.15 -17.47
N ALA A 40 -11.86 -2.40 -16.42
CA ALA A 40 -11.53 -3.76 -16.03
C ALA A 40 -11.24 -3.88 -14.54
N LYS A 41 -11.56 -5.06 -14.00
CA LYS A 41 -10.98 -5.54 -12.75
C LYS A 41 -9.87 -6.50 -13.08
N VAL A 42 -8.67 -6.28 -12.56
CA VAL A 42 -7.47 -7.06 -12.92
C VAL A 42 -6.73 -7.51 -11.67
N GLN A 43 -6.40 -8.80 -11.61
CA GLN A 43 -5.54 -9.37 -10.58
C GLN A 43 -4.14 -9.64 -11.15
N ILE A 44 -3.09 -9.15 -10.50
CA ILE A 44 -1.71 -9.53 -10.79
C ILE A 44 -1.15 -10.29 -9.59
N ILE A 45 -0.66 -11.50 -9.83
CA ILE A 45 -0.01 -12.35 -8.83
C ILE A 45 1.47 -12.43 -9.15
N TYR A 46 2.30 -11.88 -8.26
CA TYR A 46 3.75 -11.93 -8.31
C TYR A 46 4.24 -13.08 -7.43
N LYS A 47 4.84 -14.10 -8.05
CA LYS A 47 5.48 -15.24 -7.39
C LYS A 47 6.99 -15.13 -7.54
N THR A 48 7.70 -15.26 -6.44
CA THR A 48 9.16 -15.30 -6.45
C THR A 48 9.68 -16.52 -5.71
N THR A 49 10.34 -17.39 -6.46
CA THR A 49 10.93 -18.63 -5.99
C THR A 49 12.46 -18.62 -6.06
N GLU A 50 13.04 -17.59 -6.67
CA GLU A 50 14.47 -17.40 -6.85
C GLU A 50 14.92 -16.02 -6.31
N GLU A 51 16.21 -15.89 -6.00
CA GLU A 51 16.77 -14.57 -5.69
C GLU A 51 16.93 -13.76 -6.97
N GLY A 52 16.65 -12.46 -6.91
CA GLY A 52 16.84 -11.60 -8.08
C GLY A 52 16.12 -10.27 -8.00
N THR A 53 16.28 -9.51 -9.08
CA THR A 53 15.60 -8.25 -9.31
C THR A 53 14.63 -8.42 -10.47
N TYR A 54 13.37 -8.04 -10.25
CA TYR A 54 12.31 -8.19 -11.24
C TYR A 54 11.69 -6.84 -11.56
N GLN A 55 11.31 -6.66 -12.82
CA GLN A 55 10.63 -5.46 -13.27
C GLN A 55 9.34 -5.82 -14.01
N PHE A 56 8.30 -5.04 -13.76
CA PHE A 56 7.07 -5.10 -14.53
C PHE A 56 6.42 -3.72 -14.51
N ASN A 57 5.86 -3.28 -15.64
CA ASN A 57 5.23 -1.99 -15.75
C ASN A 57 3.73 -2.14 -16.02
N ILE A 58 2.95 -1.12 -15.70
CA ILE A 58 1.51 -1.08 -15.94
C ILE A 58 1.16 0.26 -16.58
N GLU A 59 0.29 0.25 -17.59
CA GLU A 59 -0.25 1.44 -18.20
C GLU A 59 -1.77 1.31 -18.28
N ILE A 60 -2.47 2.26 -17.65
CA ILE A 60 -3.92 2.41 -17.71
C ILE A 60 -4.21 3.56 -18.67
N LYS A 61 -4.92 3.28 -19.77
CA LYS A 61 -5.28 4.29 -20.78
C LYS A 61 -6.32 5.28 -20.24
N ASP A 62 -6.57 6.33 -21.01
CA ASP A 62 -7.42 7.45 -20.63
C ASP A 62 -8.87 7.03 -20.36
N ARG A 63 -9.52 7.76 -19.45
CA ARG A 63 -10.97 7.72 -19.20
C ARG A 63 -11.48 6.31 -18.87
N LEU A 64 -10.69 5.57 -18.09
CA LEU A 64 -11.02 4.21 -17.65
C LEU A 64 -11.33 4.14 -16.16
N HIS A 65 -12.19 3.21 -15.77
CA HIS A 65 -12.38 2.77 -14.39
C HIS A 65 -11.72 1.41 -14.20
N VAL A 66 -10.71 1.34 -13.32
CA VAL A 66 -9.91 0.13 -13.12
C VAL A 66 -9.81 -0.24 -11.64
N ASP A 67 -10.23 -1.46 -11.31
CA ASP A 67 -9.90 -2.09 -10.02
C ASP A 67 -8.67 -2.97 -10.23
N LEU A 68 -7.53 -2.58 -9.67
CA LEU A 68 -6.27 -3.30 -9.79
C LEU A 68 -5.88 -3.92 -8.46
N VAL A 69 -5.85 -5.25 -8.42
CA VAL A 69 -5.44 -6.06 -7.28
C VAL A 69 -4.08 -6.67 -7.54
N GLU A 70 -3.10 -6.38 -6.70
CA GLU A 70 -1.74 -6.88 -6.80
C GLU A 70 -1.40 -7.70 -5.56
N MET A 71 -0.84 -8.88 -5.79
CA MET A 71 -0.58 -9.86 -4.75
C MET A 71 0.84 -10.40 -4.86
N TYR A 72 1.63 -10.28 -3.79
CA TYR A 72 3.01 -10.74 -3.75
C TYR A 72 3.20 -11.94 -2.83
N GLU A 73 3.82 -12.97 -3.37
CA GLU A 73 4.22 -14.19 -2.68
C GLU A 73 5.69 -14.51 -3.02
N ALA A 74 6.57 -14.45 -2.02
CA ALA A 74 7.98 -14.70 -2.19
C ALA A 74 8.50 -15.74 -1.18
N SER A 75 9.28 -16.70 -1.67
CA SER A 75 10.02 -17.69 -0.87
C SER A 75 11.54 -17.46 -0.88
N LYS A 76 12.00 -16.45 -1.61
CA LYS A 76 13.42 -16.03 -1.69
C LYS A 76 13.51 -14.52 -1.66
N SER A 77 14.64 -14.02 -1.17
CA SER A 77 14.89 -12.58 -1.10
C SER A 77 14.96 -11.99 -2.50
N CYS A 78 14.30 -10.86 -2.73
CA CYS A 78 14.20 -10.26 -4.04
C CYS A 78 13.94 -8.76 -3.99
N SER A 79 14.08 -8.11 -5.14
CA SER A 79 13.75 -6.71 -5.32
C SER A 79 12.81 -6.54 -6.52
N TYR A 80 11.82 -5.67 -6.39
CA TYR A 80 10.92 -5.32 -7.48
C TYR A 80 11.07 -3.85 -7.85
N THR A 81 11.15 -3.58 -9.14
CA THR A 81 10.96 -2.24 -9.70
C THR A 81 9.68 -2.20 -10.50
N LYS A 82 8.82 -1.20 -10.25
CA LYS A 82 7.55 -1.06 -10.94
C LYS A 82 7.33 0.38 -11.38
N ASN A 83 6.95 0.54 -12.64
CA ASN A 83 6.49 1.83 -13.15
C ASN A 83 5.05 1.71 -13.60
N ILE A 84 4.21 2.61 -13.13
CA ILE A 84 2.79 2.63 -13.45
C ILE A 84 2.46 3.99 -14.06
N LYS A 85 1.72 3.99 -15.17
CA LYS A 85 1.15 5.20 -15.77
C LYS A 85 -0.36 5.13 -15.71
N ILE A 86 -0.97 6.17 -15.17
CA ILE A 86 -2.43 6.32 -15.08
C ILE A 86 -2.79 7.57 -15.86
N ASN A 87 -3.29 7.36 -17.08
CA ASN A 87 -3.53 8.43 -18.03
C ASN A 87 -4.80 9.22 -17.71
N GLU A 88 -5.06 10.24 -18.54
CA GLU A 88 -6.03 11.31 -18.29
C GLU A 88 -7.43 10.79 -17.92
N SER A 89 -8.03 11.40 -16.88
CA SER A 89 -9.40 11.16 -16.45
C SER A 89 -9.72 9.70 -16.08
N SER A 90 -8.72 8.88 -15.78
CA SER A 90 -8.94 7.51 -15.31
C SER A 90 -9.10 7.46 -13.79
N GLU A 91 -10.04 6.66 -13.32
CA GLU A 91 -10.31 6.39 -11.92
C GLU A 91 -9.82 4.99 -11.57
N VAL A 92 -8.82 4.89 -10.69
CA VAL A 92 -8.16 3.63 -10.36
C VAL A 92 -8.26 3.36 -8.87
N LEU A 93 -8.89 2.24 -8.53
CA LEU A 93 -8.87 1.67 -7.19
C LEU A 93 -7.82 0.57 -7.14
N ARG A 94 -6.79 0.75 -6.33
CA ARG A 94 -5.66 -0.18 -6.22
C ARG A 94 -5.61 -0.83 -4.85
N TYR A 95 -5.34 -2.11 -4.83
CA TYR A 95 -5.05 -2.87 -3.63
C TYR A 95 -3.78 -3.68 -3.83
N VAL A 96 -2.80 -3.49 -2.95
CA VAL A 96 -1.52 -4.19 -3.00
C VAL A 96 -1.35 -4.97 -1.70
N GLU A 97 -1.40 -6.29 -1.79
CA GLU A 97 -1.14 -7.19 -0.67
C GLU A 97 0.19 -7.88 -0.86
N LYS A 98 1.02 -7.83 0.18
CA LYS A 98 2.16 -8.72 0.30
C LYS A 98 1.86 -9.72 1.39
N ASN A 99 1.93 -11.01 1.06
CA ASN A 99 1.77 -12.09 2.03
C ASN A 99 2.83 -13.15 1.79
N SER A 100 3.76 -13.27 2.72
CA SER A 100 4.86 -14.24 2.69
C SER A 100 5.21 -14.58 4.11
N HIS A 101 5.27 -15.88 4.39
CA HIS A 101 5.51 -16.44 5.72
C HIS A 101 6.98 -16.83 5.95
N GLN A 102 7.85 -16.45 5.02
CA GLN A 102 9.28 -16.67 5.15
C GLN A 102 9.97 -15.40 5.63
N ASN A 103 10.94 -15.55 6.52
CA ASN A 103 11.81 -14.47 6.93
C ASN A 103 12.87 -14.20 5.85
N ILE A 104 12.49 -13.45 4.82
CA ILE A 104 13.32 -13.05 3.68
C ILE A 104 13.52 -11.53 3.66
N GLN A 105 14.14 -11.01 2.62
CA GLN A 105 14.14 -9.57 2.31
C GLN A 105 13.42 -9.35 0.98
N LEU A 106 12.36 -8.53 0.98
CA LEU A 106 11.67 -8.11 -0.24
C LEU A 106 11.69 -6.60 -0.33
N ASP A 107 12.42 -6.05 -1.29
CA ASP A 107 12.48 -4.61 -1.52
C ASP A 107 11.58 -4.22 -2.70
N LEU A 108 10.96 -3.06 -2.62
CA LEU A 108 10.08 -2.53 -3.67
C LEU A 108 10.46 -1.09 -3.98
N ASP A 109 10.66 -0.80 -5.26
CA ASP A 109 10.77 0.55 -5.82
C ASP A 109 9.60 0.73 -6.80
N GLU A 110 8.58 1.48 -6.38
CA GLU A 110 7.37 1.73 -7.16
C GLU A 110 7.26 3.22 -7.51
N ASN A 111 7.13 3.51 -8.80
CA ASN A 111 6.92 4.85 -9.34
C ASN A 111 5.58 4.89 -10.09
N VAL A 112 4.69 5.78 -9.68
CA VAL A 112 3.34 5.92 -10.24
C VAL A 112 3.17 7.32 -10.78
N ASP A 113 2.94 7.42 -12.08
CA ASP A 113 2.68 8.65 -12.80
C ASP A 113 1.18 8.84 -12.98
N VAL A 114 0.66 9.94 -12.44
CA VAL A 114 -0.76 10.28 -12.45
C VAL A 114 -0.96 11.54 -13.28
N TYR A 115 -1.70 11.40 -14.37
CA TYR A 115 -1.92 12.45 -15.36
C TYR A 115 -3.22 13.22 -15.09
N LYS A 116 -3.56 14.16 -15.98
CA LYS A 116 -4.60 15.16 -15.80
C LYS A 116 -5.94 14.54 -15.42
N TYR A 117 -6.62 15.10 -14.42
CA TYR A 117 -7.91 14.62 -13.90
C TYR A 117 -7.94 13.15 -13.44
N ALA A 118 -6.82 12.41 -13.48
CA ALA A 118 -6.79 11.03 -13.05
C ALA A 118 -6.84 10.95 -11.53
N ARG A 119 -7.55 9.94 -11.03
CA ARG A 119 -7.80 9.74 -9.59
C ARG A 119 -7.36 8.36 -9.18
N VAL A 120 -6.55 8.28 -8.14
CA VAL A 120 -6.04 7.01 -7.63
C VAL A 120 -6.34 6.89 -6.15
N SER A 121 -6.98 5.80 -5.74
CA SER A 121 -7.09 5.40 -4.34
C SER A 121 -6.36 4.07 -4.17
N CYS A 122 -5.36 4.00 -3.30
CA CYS A 122 -4.51 2.81 -3.15
C CYS A 122 -4.40 2.37 -1.70
N ALA A 123 -4.71 1.10 -1.43
CA ALA A 123 -4.43 0.43 -0.17
C ALA A 123 -3.20 -0.47 -0.30
N TYR A 124 -2.16 -0.21 0.49
CA TYR A 124 -1.05 -1.11 0.72
C TYR A 124 -1.29 -1.90 2.01
N VAL A 125 -1.35 -3.23 1.90
CA VAL A 125 -1.53 -4.15 3.01
C VAL A 125 -0.27 -4.99 3.17
N GLU A 126 0.46 -4.71 4.23
CA GLU A 126 1.80 -5.21 4.49
C GLU A 126 1.82 -6.11 5.74
N LEU A 127 1.23 -7.29 5.57
CA LEU A 127 1.07 -8.30 6.62
C LEU A 127 2.05 -9.46 6.41
N THR A 128 3.28 -9.21 5.98
CA THR A 128 4.32 -10.25 5.74
C THR A 128 5.15 -10.57 6.98
N ASP A 129 5.85 -11.71 7.01
CA ASP A 129 6.77 -12.11 8.09
C ASP A 129 8.24 -11.76 7.78
N TYR A 130 8.49 -10.83 6.85
CA TYR A 130 9.82 -10.52 6.33
C TYR A 130 10.33 -9.12 6.67
N THR A 131 11.57 -8.85 6.28
CA THR A 131 12.15 -7.50 6.24
C THR A 131 11.91 -6.84 4.87
N THR A 132 11.65 -5.54 4.84
CA THR A 132 11.46 -4.79 3.58
C THR A 132 11.94 -3.36 3.68
N LEU A 133 12.55 -2.89 2.59
CA LEU A 133 12.63 -1.48 2.24
C LEU A 133 11.73 -1.24 1.02
N SER A 134 10.64 -0.51 1.24
CA SER A 134 9.69 -0.17 0.19
C SER A 134 9.68 1.34 -0.06
N LYS A 135 10.09 1.75 -1.25
CA LYS A 135 10.03 3.13 -1.74
C LYS A 135 8.88 3.23 -2.73
N ILE A 136 7.87 4.03 -2.38
CA ILE A 136 6.65 4.18 -3.16
C ILE A 136 6.49 5.67 -3.44
N LYS A 137 6.52 6.04 -4.73
CA LYS A 137 6.43 7.42 -5.17
C LYS A 137 5.30 7.60 -6.16
N TYR A 138 4.40 8.51 -5.83
CA TYR A 138 3.35 8.99 -6.72
C TYR A 138 3.71 10.39 -7.19
N ARG A 139 3.78 10.56 -8.51
CA ARG A 139 4.05 11.83 -9.19
C ARG A 139 2.77 12.33 -9.84
N LEU A 140 2.27 13.46 -9.36
CA LEU A 140 1.08 14.13 -9.90
C LEU A 140 1.57 15.09 -10.99
N LEU A 141 1.61 14.60 -12.22
CA LEU A 141 2.35 15.22 -13.33
C LEU A 141 1.59 16.33 -14.05
N GLU A 142 0.27 16.32 -13.97
CA GLU A 142 -0.60 17.26 -14.68
C GLU A 142 -1.76 17.72 -13.79
N GLU A 143 -2.41 18.81 -14.20
CA GLU A 143 -3.40 19.52 -13.40
C GLU A 143 -4.55 18.60 -12.95
N GLU A 144 -5.08 18.84 -11.75
CA GLU A 144 -6.25 18.13 -11.22
C GLU A 144 -6.04 16.62 -11.00
N ALA A 145 -4.79 16.13 -11.14
CA ALA A 145 -4.43 14.79 -10.68
C ALA A 145 -4.66 14.65 -9.17
N SER A 146 -5.19 13.51 -8.74
CA SER A 146 -5.57 13.26 -7.36
C SER A 146 -5.13 11.88 -6.89
N VAL A 147 -4.51 11.82 -5.71
CA VAL A 147 -4.01 10.57 -5.13
C VAL A 147 -4.40 10.45 -3.65
N LYS A 148 -4.96 9.31 -3.30
CA LYS A 148 -5.20 8.89 -1.91
C LYS A 148 -4.47 7.58 -1.61
N LEU A 149 -3.63 7.56 -0.59
CA LEU A 149 -2.84 6.41 -0.18
C LEU A 149 -3.20 5.99 1.24
N ARG A 150 -3.36 4.69 1.45
CA ARG A 150 -3.58 4.10 2.77
C ARG A 150 -2.61 2.93 2.97
N LEU A 151 -1.77 2.98 4.00
CA LEU A 151 -0.90 1.86 4.38
C LEU A 151 -1.41 1.22 5.66
N ALA A 152 -1.57 -0.10 5.66
CA ALA A 152 -1.65 -0.93 6.86
C ALA A 152 -0.38 -1.79 6.95
N SER A 153 0.45 -1.56 7.96
CA SER A 153 1.65 -2.38 8.20
C SER A 153 1.65 -2.96 9.61
N LEU A 154 1.95 -4.25 9.70
CA LEU A 154 2.18 -4.94 10.97
C LEU A 154 3.58 -5.52 10.98
N SER A 155 4.35 -5.22 12.02
CA SER A 155 5.69 -5.76 12.26
C SER A 155 5.74 -6.53 13.58
N LYS A 156 6.19 -7.78 13.57
CA LYS A 156 6.33 -8.61 14.78
C LYS A 156 7.68 -9.32 14.89
N GLU A 157 7.94 -9.89 16.06
CA GLU A 157 9.14 -10.67 16.36
C GLU A 157 10.46 -9.91 16.11
N LYS A 158 11.15 -10.22 15.00
CA LYS A 158 12.44 -9.65 14.58
C LYS A 158 12.37 -8.94 13.23
N GLU A 159 11.16 -8.74 12.70
CA GLU A 159 10.94 -8.07 11.42
C GLU A 159 11.42 -6.62 11.47
N ASN A 160 11.96 -6.14 10.35
CA ASN A 160 12.34 -4.75 10.16
C ASN A 160 11.68 -4.25 8.89
N LYS A 161 10.75 -3.32 8.99
CA LYS A 161 10.04 -2.76 7.83
C LYS A 161 10.28 -1.27 7.76
N HIS A 162 10.62 -0.80 6.56
CA HIS A 162 10.82 0.61 6.28
C HIS A 162 10.05 0.97 5.01
N TYR A 163 9.12 1.91 5.16
CA TYR A 163 8.34 2.48 4.07
C TYR A 163 8.70 3.94 3.88
N GLU A 164 9.08 4.30 2.67
CA GLU A 164 9.18 5.67 2.20
C GLU A 164 8.04 5.91 1.21
N MET A 165 7.03 6.66 1.63
CA MET A 165 5.86 6.98 0.82
C MET A 165 5.91 8.44 0.42
N THR A 166 5.92 8.71 -0.89
CA THR A 166 6.10 10.06 -1.45
C THR A 166 4.92 10.46 -2.31
N LEU A 167 4.36 11.64 -2.03
CA LEU A 167 3.47 12.38 -2.93
C LEU A 167 4.23 13.59 -3.48
N GLU A 168 4.46 13.60 -4.78
CA GLU A 168 5.21 14.64 -5.48
C GLU A 168 4.30 15.40 -6.45
N HIS A 169 3.99 16.65 -6.10
CA HIS A 169 3.12 17.54 -6.86
C HIS A 169 3.95 18.31 -7.90
N LEU A 170 3.76 17.98 -9.18
CA LEU A 170 4.52 18.52 -10.32
C LEU A 170 3.64 19.34 -11.28
N ALA A 171 2.37 19.54 -10.92
CA ALA A 171 1.42 20.42 -11.59
C ALA A 171 0.54 21.18 -10.57
N PRO A 172 -0.02 22.35 -10.93
CA PRO A 172 -0.93 23.09 -10.07
C PRO A 172 -2.26 22.36 -9.88
N HIS A 173 -3.01 22.75 -8.85
CA HIS A 173 -4.34 22.19 -8.53
C HIS A 173 -4.35 20.67 -8.35
N THR A 174 -3.25 20.09 -7.86
CA THR A 174 -3.15 18.65 -7.60
C THR A 174 -3.50 18.33 -6.15
N TYR A 175 -4.09 17.17 -5.88
CA TYR A 175 -4.52 16.76 -4.54
C TYR A 175 -3.84 15.47 -4.09
N GLY A 176 -3.31 15.47 -2.87
CA GLY A 176 -2.64 14.34 -2.26
C GLY A 176 -3.12 14.11 -0.82
N ASP A 177 -3.47 12.88 -0.49
CA ASP A 177 -3.87 12.47 0.86
C ASP A 177 -3.23 11.12 1.19
N MET A 178 -2.41 11.07 2.24
CA MET A 178 -1.67 9.88 2.64
C MET A 178 -1.90 9.59 4.12
N ASP A 179 -2.55 8.47 4.44
CA ASP A 179 -2.62 7.98 5.81
C ASP A 179 -1.91 6.64 5.95
N ASN A 180 -0.97 6.57 6.87
CA ASN A 180 -0.16 5.39 7.13
C ASN A 180 -0.39 4.92 8.56
N TYR A 181 -0.82 3.67 8.68
CA TYR A 181 -1.15 3.02 9.95
C TYR A 181 -0.18 1.85 10.18
N GLY A 182 0.50 1.90 11.33
CA GLY A 182 1.50 0.91 11.72
C GLY A 182 1.18 0.25 13.05
N ILE A 183 1.53 -1.03 13.16
CA ILE A 183 1.43 -1.82 14.39
C ILE A 183 2.76 -2.52 14.60
N VAL A 184 3.35 -2.36 15.78
CA VAL A 184 4.62 -3.01 16.14
C VAL A 184 4.43 -3.85 17.39
N LYS A 185 4.88 -5.11 17.33
CA LYS A 185 4.80 -6.08 18.41
C LYS A 185 6.17 -6.72 18.67
N SER A 186 6.35 -7.25 19.88
CA SER A 186 7.55 -7.95 20.32
C SER A 186 8.82 -7.09 20.27
N LYS A 187 9.79 -7.40 19.40
CA LYS A 187 11.07 -6.68 19.25
C LYS A 187 11.28 -6.15 17.83
N ALA A 188 10.19 -6.02 17.08
CA ALA A 188 10.24 -5.60 15.69
C ALA A 188 10.51 -4.11 15.53
N SER A 189 10.86 -3.73 14.30
CA SER A 189 11.09 -2.34 13.91
C SER A 189 10.20 -1.94 12.75
N LEU A 190 9.56 -0.76 12.87
CA LEU A 190 8.80 -0.14 11.79
C LEU A 190 9.22 1.33 11.65
N ILE A 191 9.63 1.72 10.45
CA ILE A 191 9.92 3.11 10.07
C ILE A 191 8.97 3.48 8.93
N ILE A 192 8.24 4.58 9.10
CA ILE A 192 7.38 5.15 8.07
C ILE A 192 7.82 6.59 7.84
N ASP A 193 8.44 6.82 6.69
CA ASP A 193 8.75 8.14 6.16
C ASP A 193 7.62 8.56 5.20
N GLY A 194 6.86 9.59 5.58
CA GLY A 194 5.84 10.20 4.72
C GLY A 194 6.38 11.48 4.13
N VAL A 195 6.45 11.59 2.80
CA VAL A 195 7.09 12.71 2.09
C VAL A 195 6.07 13.41 1.21
N GLY A 196 5.83 14.69 1.47
CA GLY A 196 4.97 15.56 0.67
C GLY A 196 5.84 16.63 0.04
N ARG A 197 5.84 16.70 -1.30
CA ARG A 197 6.66 17.65 -2.03
C ARG A 197 5.82 18.46 -2.99
N ILE A 198 5.90 19.78 -2.86
CA ILE A 198 5.26 20.74 -3.76
C ILE A 198 6.36 21.68 -4.28
N TYR A 199 6.54 21.70 -5.59
CA TYR A 199 7.49 22.59 -6.25
C TYR A 199 6.90 23.98 -6.48
N LYS A 200 7.77 24.96 -6.69
CA LYS A 200 7.37 26.31 -7.10
C LYS A 200 6.58 26.29 -8.41
N GLY A 201 5.50 27.08 -8.47
CA GLY A 201 4.58 27.17 -9.59
C GLY A 201 3.40 26.18 -9.51
N MET A 202 3.37 25.31 -8.49
CA MET A 202 2.31 24.32 -8.30
C MET A 202 1.17 24.86 -7.41
N SER A 203 0.74 26.09 -7.71
CA SER A 203 -0.29 26.81 -6.96
C SER A 203 -1.61 26.06 -6.91
N GLY A 204 -2.36 26.26 -5.84
CA GLY A 204 -3.64 25.60 -5.58
C GLY A 204 -3.54 24.11 -5.26
N SER A 205 -2.33 23.55 -5.13
CA SER A 205 -2.16 22.14 -4.76
C SER A 205 -2.38 21.93 -3.25
N ASP A 206 -2.83 20.73 -2.90
CA ASP A 206 -3.16 20.34 -1.53
C ASP A 206 -2.52 19.00 -1.17
N THR A 207 -1.83 18.93 -0.03
CA THR A 207 -1.20 17.70 0.45
C THR A 207 -1.44 17.48 1.95
N HIS A 208 -2.03 16.33 2.28
CA HIS A 208 -2.34 15.95 3.66
C HIS A 208 -1.68 14.61 4.01
N GLN A 209 -1.10 14.53 5.19
CA GLN A 209 -0.34 13.35 5.62
C GLN A 209 -0.62 12.98 7.08
N THR A 210 -0.80 11.69 7.33
CA THR A 210 -0.92 11.16 8.69
C THR A 210 -0.09 9.89 8.84
N ASN A 211 0.87 9.88 9.76
CA ASN A 211 1.61 8.65 10.12
C ASN A 211 1.29 8.27 11.57
N LYS A 212 0.56 7.17 11.78
CA LYS A 212 0.23 6.71 13.14
C LYS A 212 0.72 5.29 13.37
N ILE A 213 1.48 5.09 14.45
CA ILE A 213 2.01 3.79 14.83
C ILE A 213 1.62 3.47 16.28
N ILE A 214 1.04 2.29 16.50
CA ILE A 214 0.81 1.72 17.82
C ILE A 214 1.88 0.67 18.12
N VAL A 215 2.47 0.73 19.31
CA VAL A 215 3.38 -0.31 19.83
C VAL A 215 2.71 -1.11 20.94
N PHE A 216 2.86 -2.43 20.91
CA PHE A 216 2.22 -3.34 21.87
C PHE A 216 3.13 -3.76 23.03
N ASP A 217 4.40 -4.01 22.75
CA ASP A 217 5.32 -4.63 23.71
C ASP A 217 6.55 -3.76 24.00
N GLU A 218 7.18 -4.00 25.14
CA GLU A 218 8.46 -3.41 25.47
C GLU A 218 9.56 -3.92 24.51
N GLY A 219 10.37 -3.00 23.98
CA GLY A 219 11.44 -3.30 23.02
C GLY A 219 11.06 -3.13 21.55
N CYS A 220 9.79 -2.78 21.24
CA CYS A 220 9.39 -2.35 19.91
C CYS A 220 10.15 -1.07 19.50
N LYS A 221 10.53 -0.99 18.22
CA LYS A 221 11.09 0.23 17.61
C LYS A 221 10.11 0.77 16.59
N ALA A 222 9.70 2.01 16.75
CA ALA A 222 8.75 2.65 15.85
C ALA A 222 9.20 4.08 15.57
N GLN A 223 9.18 4.47 14.30
CA GLN A 223 9.43 5.84 13.85
C GLN A 223 8.39 6.23 12.81
N ALA A 224 7.78 7.40 13.00
CA ALA A 224 6.84 8.01 12.07
C ALA A 224 7.38 9.39 11.74
N ASN A 225 8.01 9.52 10.57
CA ASN A 225 8.73 10.73 10.17
C ASN A 225 8.00 11.41 9.01
N PRO A 226 7.25 12.50 9.26
CA PRO A 226 6.66 13.28 8.20
C PRO A 226 7.66 14.34 7.69
N TYR A 227 7.74 14.49 6.37
CA TYR A 227 8.59 15.47 5.69
C TYR A 227 7.74 16.27 4.71
N LEU A 228 7.72 17.59 4.86
CA LEU A 228 7.12 18.51 3.91
C LEU A 228 8.19 19.37 3.25
N TYR A 229 8.28 19.27 1.93
CA TYR A 229 9.16 20.07 1.08
C TYR A 229 8.30 20.97 0.21
N ILE A 230 7.98 22.17 0.71
CA ILE A 230 7.05 23.10 0.06
C ILE A 230 7.81 24.33 -0.42
N ASP A 231 7.84 24.53 -1.73
CA ASP A 231 8.48 25.67 -2.42
C ASP A 231 7.44 26.56 -3.14
N GLU A 232 6.18 26.50 -2.71
CA GLU A 232 5.06 27.31 -3.22
C GLU A 232 4.29 27.96 -2.06
N TYR A 233 3.78 29.18 -2.27
CA TYR A 233 3.05 29.94 -1.26
C TYR A 233 1.55 29.65 -1.27
N ASP A 234 0.96 29.53 -2.47
CA ASP A 234 -0.49 29.31 -2.63
C ASP A 234 -0.81 27.82 -2.59
N VAL A 235 -0.66 27.20 -1.41
CA VAL A 235 -0.98 25.78 -1.21
C VAL A 235 -1.54 25.50 0.18
N LYS A 236 -2.14 24.32 0.30
CA LYS A 236 -2.47 23.72 1.59
C LYS A 236 -1.56 22.53 1.81
N ALA A 237 -0.95 22.48 2.98
CA ALA A 237 -0.11 21.37 3.37
C ALA A 237 -0.27 21.12 4.86
N SER A 238 -0.52 19.87 5.24
CA SER A 238 -0.56 19.48 6.65
C SER A 238 -0.01 18.08 6.85
N HIS A 239 0.62 17.87 7.99
CA HIS A 239 1.06 16.55 8.40
C HIS A 239 0.78 16.32 9.88
N GLY A 240 0.48 15.08 10.22
CA GLY A 240 0.34 14.59 11.59
C GLY A 240 1.14 13.32 11.77
N ALA A 241 1.84 13.19 12.89
CA ALA A 241 2.51 11.95 13.25
C ALA A 241 2.30 11.62 14.72
N SER A 242 2.06 10.34 15.01
CA SER A 242 1.94 9.84 16.38
C SER A 242 2.53 8.45 16.50
N VAL A 243 3.42 8.27 17.46
CA VAL A 243 3.88 6.94 17.90
C VAL A 243 3.49 6.80 19.36
N GLY A 244 2.73 5.76 19.69
CA GLY A 244 2.21 5.58 21.05
C GLY A 244 2.10 4.11 21.41
N LYS A 245 2.23 3.82 22.71
CA LYS A 245 1.86 2.51 23.23
C LYS A 245 0.34 2.38 23.18
N ILE A 246 -0.15 1.16 22.96
CA ILE A 246 -1.57 0.88 23.17
C ILE A 246 -1.98 1.28 24.60
N ASP A 247 -3.16 1.85 24.73
CA ASP A 247 -3.76 2.14 26.02
C ASP A 247 -4.13 0.83 26.74
N GLU A 248 -3.50 0.57 27.88
CA GLU A 248 -3.75 -0.63 28.66
C GLU A 248 -5.16 -0.66 29.27
N ASP A 249 -5.78 0.51 29.51
CA ASP A 249 -7.15 0.59 30.02
C ASP A 249 -8.16 0.15 28.95
N HIS A 250 -7.90 0.45 27.68
CA HIS A 250 -8.71 -0.07 26.57
C HIS A 250 -8.64 -1.60 26.49
N LEU A 251 -7.43 -2.17 26.61
CA LEU A 251 -7.25 -3.62 26.61
C LEU A 251 -7.92 -4.26 27.84
N TYR A 252 -7.72 -3.67 29.02
CA TYR A 252 -8.35 -4.15 30.26
C TYR A 252 -9.87 -4.12 30.17
N TYR A 253 -10.44 -3.04 29.64
CA TYR A 253 -11.88 -2.92 29.44
C TYR A 253 -12.42 -4.03 28.53
N LEU A 254 -11.79 -4.27 27.38
CA LEU A 254 -12.16 -5.34 26.45
C LEU A 254 -12.05 -6.73 27.10
N MET A 255 -10.97 -6.97 27.84
CA MET A 255 -10.77 -8.22 28.57
C MET A 255 -11.82 -8.44 29.68
N SER A 256 -12.24 -7.37 30.36
CA SER A 256 -13.32 -7.44 31.37
C SER A 256 -14.67 -7.85 30.78
N ARG A 257 -14.85 -7.74 29.46
CA ARG A 257 -16.03 -8.20 28.71
C ARG A 257 -15.88 -9.62 28.17
N GLY A 258 -14.87 -10.37 28.61
CA GLY A 258 -14.68 -11.78 28.31
C GLY A 258 -13.77 -12.06 27.12
N LEU A 259 -13.16 -11.05 26.50
CA LEU A 259 -12.14 -11.25 25.48
C LEU A 259 -10.83 -11.70 26.10
N SER A 260 -10.11 -12.60 25.42
CA SER A 260 -8.70 -12.81 25.75
C SER A 260 -7.89 -11.54 25.43
N LYS A 261 -6.69 -11.40 26.00
CA LYS A 261 -5.78 -10.30 25.62
C LYS A 261 -5.51 -10.29 24.11
N GLN A 262 -5.40 -11.48 23.51
CA GLN A 262 -5.16 -11.66 22.08
C GLN A 262 -6.35 -11.15 21.25
N ASP A 263 -7.57 -11.54 21.60
CA ASP A 263 -8.79 -11.08 20.91
C ASP A 263 -8.99 -9.56 21.06
N ALA A 264 -8.68 -9.02 22.25
CA ALA A 264 -8.73 -7.57 22.47
C ALA A 264 -7.73 -6.82 21.59
N MET A 265 -6.49 -7.30 21.49
CA MET A 265 -5.47 -6.73 20.61
C MET A 265 -5.88 -6.83 19.13
N HIS A 266 -6.45 -7.96 18.71
CA HIS A 266 -6.95 -8.15 17.36
C HIS A 266 -8.06 -7.14 17.04
N LEU A 267 -9.05 -6.98 17.93
CA LEU A 267 -10.16 -6.05 17.74
C LEU A 267 -9.69 -4.60 17.61
N VAL A 268 -8.79 -4.16 18.49
CA VAL A 268 -8.18 -2.83 18.42
C VAL A 268 -7.43 -2.64 17.11
N THR A 269 -6.62 -3.63 16.72
CA THR A 269 -5.82 -3.55 15.50
C THR A 269 -6.70 -3.50 14.26
N TYR A 270 -7.74 -4.33 14.20
CA TYR A 270 -8.72 -4.33 13.12
C TYR A 270 -9.41 -2.97 13.02
N GLY A 271 -9.90 -2.43 14.15
CA GLY A 271 -10.47 -1.10 14.22
C GLY A 271 -9.53 0.00 13.73
N TYR A 272 -8.23 -0.14 14.02
CA TYR A 272 -7.20 0.81 13.60
C TYR A 272 -6.94 0.80 12.09
N PHE A 273 -7.11 -0.34 11.44
CA PHE A 273 -6.94 -0.50 10.00
C PHE A 273 -8.22 -0.34 9.17
N LEU A 274 -9.39 -0.13 9.79
CA LEU A 274 -10.64 0.10 9.07
C LEU A 274 -10.55 1.14 7.93
N PRO A 275 -9.87 2.30 8.09
CA PRO A 275 -9.75 3.27 7.00
C PRO A 275 -9.07 2.73 5.74
N VAL A 276 -8.21 1.70 5.86
CA VAL A 276 -7.52 1.07 4.73
C VAL A 276 -8.50 0.16 3.96
N LEU A 277 -9.47 -0.43 4.66
CA LEU A 277 -10.48 -1.30 4.05
C LEU A 277 -11.47 -0.55 3.16
N GLU A 278 -11.59 0.77 3.31
CA GLU A 278 -12.43 1.61 2.44
C GLU A 278 -11.95 1.57 0.98
N PHE A 279 -10.68 1.26 0.74
CA PHE A 279 -10.09 1.20 -0.61
C PHE A 279 -10.05 -0.22 -1.18
N ILE A 280 -10.83 -1.14 -0.61
CA ILE A 280 -10.96 -2.53 -1.07
C ILE A 280 -12.36 -2.73 -1.66
N SER A 281 -12.47 -2.88 -2.98
CA SER A 281 -13.76 -3.14 -3.65
C SER A 281 -14.19 -4.61 -3.64
N VAL A 282 -13.24 -5.54 -3.43
CA VAL A 282 -13.50 -6.98 -3.48
C VAL A 282 -13.76 -7.51 -2.08
N GLU A 283 -14.95 -8.06 -1.84
CA GLU A 283 -15.36 -8.49 -0.50
C GLU A 283 -14.50 -9.65 0.04
N SER A 284 -14.13 -10.60 -0.82
CA SER A 284 -13.24 -11.71 -0.46
C SER A 284 -11.85 -11.25 0.00
N LEU A 285 -11.40 -10.05 -0.40
CA LEU A 285 -10.16 -9.45 0.10
C LEU A 285 -10.32 -8.88 1.52
N LYS A 286 -11.49 -8.33 1.86
CA LYS A 286 -11.76 -7.84 3.23
C LYS A 286 -11.82 -8.99 4.23
N GLU A 287 -12.48 -10.08 3.85
CA GLU A 287 -12.51 -11.32 4.65
C GLU A 287 -11.09 -11.85 4.87
N ARG A 288 -10.33 -11.98 3.77
CA ARG A 288 -8.92 -12.40 3.81
C ARG A 288 -8.07 -11.50 4.69
N PHE A 289 -8.22 -10.17 4.61
CA PHE A 289 -7.52 -9.23 5.48
C PHE A 289 -7.81 -9.52 6.95
N SER A 290 -9.08 -9.73 7.31
CA SER A 290 -9.50 -10.04 8.68
C SER A 290 -8.87 -11.35 9.18
N ASP A 291 -8.85 -12.39 8.35
CA ASP A 291 -8.29 -13.70 8.69
C ASP A 291 -6.77 -13.63 8.92
N VAL A 292 -6.03 -13.00 8.00
CA VAL A 292 -4.57 -12.84 8.12
C VAL A 292 -4.25 -11.98 9.35
N LEU A 293 -5.02 -10.93 9.62
CA LEU A 293 -4.81 -10.11 10.80
C LEU A 293 -5.06 -10.89 12.09
N LYS A 294 -6.07 -11.77 12.11
CA LYS A 294 -6.35 -12.65 13.25
C LYS A 294 -5.19 -13.61 13.50
N GLU A 295 -4.64 -14.23 12.47
CA GLU A 295 -3.44 -15.06 12.58
C GLU A 295 -2.26 -14.26 13.16
N LYS A 296 -2.01 -13.04 12.67
CA LYS A 296 -0.82 -12.28 13.07
C LYS A 296 -0.89 -11.61 14.42
N VAL A 297 -2.07 -11.13 14.80
CA VAL A 297 -2.27 -10.45 16.07
C VAL A 297 -2.68 -11.44 17.16
N GLY A 298 -3.42 -12.50 16.80
CA GLY A 298 -4.33 -13.23 17.69
C GLY A 298 -4.22 -14.76 17.76
N LEU A 299 -3.25 -15.44 17.15
CA LEU A 299 -2.95 -16.86 17.42
C LEU A 299 -1.44 -17.12 17.49
#